data_AF-A0A972EYF0-F1
#
_entry.id   AF-A0A972EYF0-F1
#
_cell.length_a   1.000
_cell.length_b   1.000
_cell.length_c   1.000
_cell.angle_alpha   90.00
_cell.angle_beta   90.00
_cell.angle_gamma   90.00
#
_symmetry.space_group_name_H-M   'P 1'
#
loop_
_entity.id
_entity.type
_entity.pdbx_description
1 polymer ?
#
loop_
_entity_poly.entity_id
_entity_poly.type
_entity_poly.pdbx_seq_one_letter_code
_entity_poly.pdbx_strand_id
1 'polypeptide(L)'
;WETYRDETTPSIITCAPDSSMAHSGNASMEMEFFVPADSWVTCMLYNEQPQNWSGQQGISFFIHAQQAGTVIHVNLYAGDPANQESHVYVLETPPDSGSGWALIEIPWGAFHRVEWEENSGVPFTLTNAVLAIGFGASANPDENNKGTVWIDDLGFLGSQVGGQPTTAAENPQPITAQQQEQPRSGLRRSLPCGGSVALPLGLVIVSLLKRRKPFRK
;
A
#
# COMPACT_ATOMS: atom_id res chain seq x y z
N TRP A 1 -14.21 -3.98 -0.10
CA TRP A 1 -14.08 -4.03 1.36
C TRP A 1 -15.45 -3.92 1.96
N GLU A 2 -15.81 -4.88 2.80
CA GLU A 2 -17.07 -4.93 3.54
C GLU A 2 -16.78 -4.74 5.02
N THR A 3 -17.58 -3.94 5.71
CA THR A 3 -17.36 -3.62 7.13
C THR A 3 -18.19 -4.51 8.04
N TYR A 4 -17.54 -5.02 9.08
CA TYR A 4 -18.14 -5.78 10.17
C TYR A 4 -17.74 -5.12 11.49
N ARG A 5 -18.64 -5.18 12.46
CA ARG A 5 -18.43 -4.64 13.79
C ARG A 5 -19.27 -5.39 14.79
N ASP A 6 -18.87 -5.33 16.04
CA ASP A 6 -19.75 -5.63 17.15
C ASP A 6 -20.92 -4.64 17.19
N GLU A 7 -22.13 -5.16 16.98
CA GLU A 7 -23.37 -4.35 16.97
C GLU A 7 -23.90 -4.04 18.37
N THR A 8 -23.31 -4.62 19.42
CA THR A 8 -23.74 -4.42 20.81
C THR A 8 -23.12 -3.19 21.46
N THR A 9 -22.12 -2.59 20.81
CA THR A 9 -21.38 -1.42 21.27
C THR A 9 -21.40 -0.31 20.22
N PRO A 10 -21.07 0.95 20.57
CA PRO A 10 -20.97 2.05 19.62
C PRO A 10 -19.68 1.98 18.76
N SER A 11 -19.30 0.79 18.31
CA SER A 11 -18.15 0.56 17.42
C SER A 11 -18.36 1.20 16.05
N ILE A 12 -17.31 1.83 15.53
CA ILE A 12 -17.30 2.53 14.25
C ILE A 12 -16.13 2.00 13.43
N ILE A 13 -16.40 1.72 12.16
CA ILE A 13 -15.37 1.47 11.16
C ILE A 13 -15.85 1.96 9.80
N THR A 14 -14.94 2.56 9.04
CA THR A 14 -15.09 2.83 7.61
C THR A 14 -13.92 2.18 6.88
N CYS A 15 -14.16 1.67 5.67
CA CYS A 15 -13.11 1.29 4.75
C CYS A 15 -13.46 1.74 3.35
N ALA A 16 -12.74 2.75 2.88
CA ALA A 16 -13.03 3.42 1.63
C ALA A 16 -11.73 3.72 0.87
N PRO A 17 -11.81 3.81 -0.47
CA PRO A 17 -10.68 4.33 -1.23
C PRO A 17 -10.45 5.81 -0.88
N ASP A 18 -9.22 6.16 -0.53
CA ASP A 18 -8.77 7.54 -0.40
C ASP A 18 -7.77 7.86 -1.52
N SER A 19 -8.13 8.85 -2.34
CA SER A 19 -7.31 9.32 -3.47
C SER A 19 -6.35 10.46 -3.10
N SER A 20 -6.41 10.94 -1.85
CA SER A 20 -5.50 11.97 -1.34
C SER A 20 -4.16 11.38 -0.89
N MET A 21 -4.13 10.09 -0.60
CA MET A 21 -2.97 9.36 -0.09
C MET A 21 -2.86 7.99 -0.76
N ALA A 22 -1.70 7.70 -1.34
CA ALA A 22 -1.38 6.39 -1.91
C ALA A 22 0.12 6.13 -1.78
N HIS A 23 0.50 4.87 -1.63
CA HIS A 23 1.89 4.43 -1.78
C HIS A 23 2.20 4.28 -3.27
N SER A 24 1.29 3.63 -3.99
CA SER A 24 1.36 3.46 -5.45
C SER A 24 0.00 3.71 -6.10
N GLY A 25 -0.02 3.94 -7.42
CA GLY A 25 -1.26 4.18 -8.15
C GLY A 25 -1.96 5.48 -7.74
N ASN A 26 -3.29 5.44 -7.63
CA ASN A 26 -4.15 6.64 -7.49
C ASN A 26 -4.93 6.70 -6.16
N ALA A 27 -4.92 5.64 -5.36
CA ALA A 27 -5.65 5.58 -4.10
C ALA A 27 -5.16 4.42 -3.24
N SER A 28 -5.26 4.58 -1.92
CA SER A 28 -5.11 3.52 -0.93
C SER A 28 -6.45 3.22 -0.25
N MET A 29 -6.52 2.16 0.56
CA MET A 29 -7.67 1.94 1.45
C MET A 29 -7.43 2.70 2.76
N GLU A 30 -8.25 3.71 3.04
CA GLU A 30 -8.34 4.32 4.37
C GLU A 30 -9.25 3.48 5.27
N MET A 31 -8.76 3.15 6.46
CA MET A 31 -9.52 2.53 7.55
C MET A 31 -9.53 3.49 8.75
N GLU A 32 -10.67 4.13 9.00
CA GLU A 32 -10.92 4.92 10.20
C GLU A 32 -11.80 4.12 11.16
N PHE A 33 -11.41 4.06 12.43
CA PHE A 33 -12.11 3.24 13.41
C PHE A 33 -12.13 3.83 14.82
N PHE A 34 -13.17 3.44 15.56
CA PHE A 34 -13.29 3.59 17.00
C PHE A 34 -13.89 2.31 17.57
N VAL A 35 -13.21 1.71 18.53
CA VAL A 35 -13.55 0.44 19.15
C VAL A 35 -13.60 0.64 20.67
N PRO A 36 -14.78 0.58 21.29
CA PRO A 36 -14.92 0.54 22.73
C PRO A 36 -14.21 -0.66 23.34
N ALA A 37 -13.90 -0.57 24.63
CA ALA A 37 -13.41 -1.71 25.42
C ALA A 37 -14.25 -2.98 25.19
N ASP A 38 -13.59 -4.14 25.14
CA ASP A 38 -14.21 -5.46 24.87
C ASP A 38 -14.93 -5.58 23.52
N SER A 39 -14.57 -4.76 22.53
CA SER A 39 -15.23 -4.74 21.22
C SER A 39 -14.26 -4.96 20.06
N TRP A 40 -14.81 -5.07 18.84
CA TRP A 40 -14.08 -5.32 17.62
C TRP A 40 -14.74 -4.73 16.38
N VAL A 41 -13.91 -4.48 15.36
CA VAL A 41 -14.29 -4.07 14.01
C VAL A 41 -13.36 -4.70 12.99
N THR A 42 -13.86 -5.00 11.79
CA THR A 42 -13.08 -5.56 10.68
C THR A 42 -13.61 -5.08 9.33
N CYS A 43 -12.71 -4.69 8.45
CA CYS A 43 -12.93 -4.57 7.03
C CYS A 43 -12.41 -5.79 6.30
N MET A 44 -13.27 -6.44 5.53
CA MET A 44 -12.99 -7.71 4.90
C MET A 44 -13.03 -7.61 3.38
N LEU A 45 -12.13 -8.35 2.73
CA LEU A 45 -12.13 -8.62 1.31
C LEU A 45 -12.32 -10.12 1.10
N TYR A 46 -13.52 -10.50 0.67
CA TYR A 46 -13.86 -11.88 0.35
C TYR A 46 -13.40 -12.26 -1.05
N ASN A 47 -12.94 -13.50 -1.18
CA ASN A 47 -12.83 -14.18 -2.45
C ASN A 47 -14.20 -14.78 -2.84
N GLU A 48 -14.51 -14.79 -4.13
CA GLU A 48 -15.75 -15.43 -4.62
C GLU A 48 -15.78 -16.94 -4.35
N GLN A 49 -14.61 -17.57 -4.24
CA GLN A 49 -14.39 -18.99 -3.97
C GLN A 49 -13.10 -19.14 -3.15
N PRO A 50 -12.93 -20.25 -2.39
CA PRO A 50 -11.67 -20.54 -1.69
C PRO A 50 -10.47 -20.50 -2.66
N GLN A 51 -9.45 -19.74 -2.30
CA GLN A 51 -8.23 -19.56 -3.09
C GLN A 51 -7.10 -20.45 -2.60
N ASN A 52 -6.31 -20.96 -3.54
CA ASN A 52 -5.10 -21.72 -3.23
C ASN A 52 -3.86 -20.82 -3.28
N TRP A 53 -3.32 -20.48 -2.10
CA TRP A 53 -2.12 -19.68 -1.90
C TRP A 53 -0.92 -20.52 -1.40
N SER A 54 -1.00 -21.85 -1.49
CA SER A 54 0.07 -22.75 -1.00
C SER A 54 1.44 -22.55 -1.65
N GLY A 55 1.50 -21.91 -2.83
CA GLY A 55 2.75 -21.53 -3.49
C GLY A 55 3.40 -20.25 -2.96
N GLN A 56 2.73 -19.54 -2.05
CA GLN A 56 3.17 -18.26 -1.49
C GLN A 56 3.70 -18.47 -0.06
N GLN A 57 4.52 -17.55 0.42
CA GLN A 57 5.14 -17.65 1.76
C GLN A 57 4.42 -16.82 2.83
N GLY A 58 3.60 -15.86 2.39
CA GLY A 58 2.98 -14.86 3.24
C GLY A 58 2.28 -13.79 2.41
N ILE A 59 1.82 -12.76 3.10
CA ILE A 59 1.36 -11.51 2.48
C ILE A 59 2.35 -10.38 2.75
N SER A 60 2.26 -9.34 1.92
CA SER A 60 2.89 -8.05 2.13
C SER A 60 1.94 -6.93 1.79
N PHE A 61 2.11 -5.78 2.44
CA PHE A 61 1.38 -4.54 2.13
C PHE A 61 2.15 -3.35 2.68
N PHE A 62 1.85 -2.15 2.17
CA PHE A 62 2.34 -0.91 2.73
C PHE A 62 1.29 -0.31 3.67
N ILE A 63 1.74 0.28 4.78
CA ILE A 63 0.89 0.97 5.75
C ILE A 63 1.40 2.37 6.07
N HIS A 64 0.49 3.34 6.06
CA HIS A 64 0.67 4.66 6.66
C HIS A 64 -0.31 4.78 7.83
N ALA A 65 0.10 5.36 8.95
CA ALA A 65 -0.76 5.53 10.12
C ALA A 65 -0.80 7.01 10.49
N GLN A 66 -1.98 7.52 10.84
CA GLN A 66 -2.10 8.88 11.36
C GLN A 66 -1.28 9.04 12.67
N GLN A 67 -1.18 7.95 13.44
CA GLN A 67 -0.34 7.84 14.62
C GLN A 67 0.37 6.48 14.58
N ALA A 68 1.71 6.47 14.58
CA ALA A 68 2.46 5.23 14.76
C ALA A 68 2.20 4.63 16.16
N GLY A 69 2.33 3.32 16.30
CA GLY A 69 1.95 2.60 17.51
C GLY A 69 0.45 2.29 17.61
N THR A 70 -0.37 2.70 16.62
CA THR A 70 -1.75 2.21 16.52
C THR A 70 -1.74 0.71 16.33
N VAL A 71 -2.52 -0.01 17.14
CA VAL A 71 -2.67 -1.47 17.08
C VAL A 71 -3.85 -1.82 16.17
N ILE A 72 -3.58 -2.61 15.15
CA ILE A 72 -4.58 -3.16 14.22
C ILE A 72 -4.39 -4.68 14.08
N HIS A 73 -5.41 -5.34 13.55
CA HIS A 73 -5.40 -6.77 13.28
C HIS A 73 -5.36 -7.01 11.78
N VAL A 74 -4.52 -7.96 11.36
CA VAL A 74 -4.60 -8.56 10.02
C VAL A 74 -5.22 -9.94 10.18
N ASN A 75 -6.36 -10.16 9.54
CA ASN A 75 -7.18 -11.36 9.69
C ASN A 75 -7.13 -12.20 8.41
N LEU A 76 -7.05 -13.52 8.57
CA LEU A 76 -7.24 -14.50 7.51
C LEU A 76 -8.41 -15.40 7.88
N TYR A 77 -9.26 -15.67 6.89
CA TYR A 77 -10.37 -16.61 7.01
C TYR A 77 -10.15 -17.72 6.00
N ALA A 78 -10.21 -18.97 6.43
CA ALA A 78 -9.87 -20.10 5.57
C ALA A 78 -10.61 -21.38 5.97
N GLY A 79 -10.59 -22.38 5.09
CA GLY A 79 -11.21 -23.68 5.31
C GLY A 79 -12.56 -23.81 4.63
N ASP A 80 -13.49 -24.50 5.29
CA ASP A 80 -14.84 -24.73 4.79
C ASP A 80 -15.67 -23.43 4.92
N PRO A 81 -16.28 -22.89 3.84
CA PRO A 81 -17.16 -21.72 3.95
C PRO A 81 -18.31 -21.86 4.96
N ALA A 82 -18.78 -23.08 5.22
CA ALA A 82 -19.82 -23.34 6.21
C ALA A 82 -19.29 -23.37 7.66
N ASN A 83 -17.98 -23.51 7.83
CA ASN A 83 -17.31 -23.58 9.14
C ASN A 83 -15.86 -23.08 9.01
N GLN A 84 -15.71 -21.81 8.65
CA GLN A 84 -14.41 -21.22 8.40
C GLN A 84 -13.63 -21.00 9.70
N GLU A 85 -12.31 -21.02 9.61
CA GLU A 85 -11.41 -20.72 10.71
C GLU A 85 -10.88 -19.29 10.61
N SER A 86 -10.88 -18.57 11.73
CA SER A 86 -10.36 -17.20 11.81
C SER A 86 -8.95 -17.21 12.40
N HIS A 87 -8.01 -16.56 11.72
CA HIS A 87 -6.64 -16.41 12.15
C HIS A 87 -6.24 -14.94 12.16
N VAL A 88 -5.43 -14.54 13.13
CA VAL A 88 -5.05 -13.15 13.34
C VAL A 88 -3.54 -13.00 13.47
N TYR A 89 -3.03 -11.90 12.93
CA TYR A 89 -1.75 -11.31 13.28
C TYR A 89 -2.02 -9.92 13.86
N VAL A 90 -1.58 -9.69 15.10
CA VAL A 90 -1.70 -8.38 15.77
C VAL A 90 -0.52 -7.52 15.36
N LEU A 91 -0.80 -6.40 14.69
CA LEU A 91 0.20 -5.45 14.21
C LEU A 91 0.12 -4.17 15.02
N GLU A 92 1.19 -3.84 15.71
CA GLU A 92 1.44 -2.46 16.14
C GLU A 92 2.15 -1.72 14.98
N THR A 93 1.56 -0.63 14.51
CA THR A 93 2.08 0.11 13.36
C THR A 93 3.51 0.64 13.63
N PRO A 94 4.49 0.42 12.73
CA PRO A 94 5.88 0.80 12.98
C PRO A 94 6.09 2.33 13.11
N PRO A 95 7.15 2.81 13.77
CA PRO A 95 7.45 4.25 13.87
C PRO A 95 7.43 5.00 12.54
N ASP A 96 7.96 4.37 11.48
CA ASP A 96 8.08 4.99 10.15
C ASP A 96 6.71 5.23 9.49
N SER A 97 5.67 4.48 9.88
CA SER A 97 4.32 4.62 9.30
C SER A 97 3.66 5.97 9.64
N GLY A 98 4.11 6.65 10.70
CA GLY A 98 3.59 7.96 11.11
C GLY A 98 4.08 9.13 10.25
N SER A 99 5.14 8.92 9.46
CA SER A 99 5.76 9.96 8.63
C SER A 99 5.86 9.59 7.15
N GLY A 100 5.58 8.32 6.82
CA GLY A 100 5.60 7.79 5.47
C GLY A 100 4.98 6.40 5.43
N TRP A 101 5.28 5.64 4.38
CA TRP A 101 4.77 4.28 4.23
C TRP A 101 5.79 3.27 4.78
N ALA A 102 5.31 2.32 5.58
CA ALA A 102 6.08 1.20 6.07
C ALA A 102 5.66 -0.08 5.35
N LEU A 103 6.62 -0.85 4.82
CA LEU A 103 6.37 -2.18 4.29
C LEU A 103 6.16 -3.16 5.46
N ILE A 104 5.07 -3.90 5.41
CA ILE A 104 4.76 -5.01 6.32
C ILE A 104 4.83 -6.31 5.54
N GLU A 105 5.56 -7.29 6.07
CA GLU A 105 5.66 -8.64 5.52
C GLU A 105 5.28 -9.65 6.61
N ILE A 106 4.25 -10.46 6.35
CA ILE A 106 3.73 -11.41 7.33
C ILE A 106 3.79 -12.81 6.74
N PRO A 107 4.70 -13.68 7.21
CA PRO A 107 4.73 -15.07 6.78
C PRO A 107 3.51 -15.83 7.33
N TRP A 108 3.07 -16.90 6.66
CA TRP A 108 1.91 -17.69 7.09
C TRP A 108 1.98 -18.16 8.54
N GLY A 109 3.17 -18.60 8.98
CA GLY A 109 3.39 -19.07 10.34
C GLY A 109 3.27 -18.00 11.43
N ALA A 110 3.12 -16.71 11.08
CA ALA A 110 2.88 -15.65 12.06
C ALA A 110 1.40 -15.46 12.40
N PHE A 111 0.48 -15.98 11.56
CA PHE A 111 -0.95 -15.97 11.85
C PHE A 111 -1.30 -17.10 12.80
N HIS A 112 -2.13 -16.81 13.80
CA HIS A 112 -2.57 -17.79 14.78
C HIS A 112 -4.09 -17.79 14.89
N ARG A 113 -4.67 -18.95 15.16
CA ARG A 113 -6.10 -19.08 15.38
C ARG A 113 -6.56 -18.20 16.55
N VAL A 114 -7.65 -17.47 16.34
CA VAL A 114 -8.20 -16.50 17.31
C VAL A 114 -8.62 -17.17 18.61
N GLU A 115 -8.66 -16.39 19.69
CA GLU A 115 -8.85 -16.94 21.04
C GLU A 115 -10.24 -17.51 21.34
N TRP A 116 -11.26 -17.02 20.63
CA TRP A 116 -12.66 -17.41 20.84
C TRP A 116 -13.07 -18.65 20.03
N GLU A 117 -12.16 -19.22 19.25
CA GLU A 117 -12.37 -20.47 18.51
C GLU A 117 -11.70 -21.66 19.18
N GLU A 118 -12.17 -22.87 18.86
CA GLU A 118 -11.50 -24.11 19.24
C GLU A 118 -10.07 -24.14 18.69
N ASN A 119 -9.11 -24.73 19.42
CA ASN A 119 -7.71 -24.79 19.01
C ASN A 119 -7.07 -23.39 18.81
N SER A 120 -7.48 -22.41 19.62
CA SER A 120 -6.84 -21.10 19.75
C SER A 120 -5.31 -21.21 19.79
N GLY A 121 -4.64 -20.26 19.13
CA GLY A 121 -3.19 -20.15 19.10
C GLY A 121 -2.49 -21.14 18.15
N VAL A 122 -3.22 -22.02 17.46
CA VAL A 122 -2.61 -22.89 16.44
C VAL A 122 -2.15 -22.04 15.24
N PRO A 123 -0.91 -22.23 14.73
CA PRO A 123 -0.43 -21.52 13.55
C PRO A 123 -1.25 -21.84 12.29
N PHE A 124 -1.43 -20.84 11.44
CA PHE A 124 -2.16 -20.98 10.19
C PHE A 124 -1.47 -21.96 9.21
N THR A 125 -2.22 -22.97 8.74
CA THR A 125 -1.73 -23.94 7.75
C THR A 125 -2.63 -24.10 6.52
N LEU A 126 -3.85 -23.53 6.53
CA LEU A 126 -4.88 -23.71 5.49
C LEU A 126 -4.66 -22.83 4.25
N THR A 127 -3.42 -22.79 3.77
CA THR A 127 -3.00 -21.96 2.62
C THR A 127 -3.67 -22.35 1.31
N ASN A 128 -4.26 -23.54 1.20
CA ASN A 128 -4.93 -24.03 0.00
C ASN A 128 -6.42 -23.68 -0.08
N ALA A 129 -7.00 -23.04 0.95
CA ALA A 129 -8.42 -22.77 1.05
C ALA A 129 -8.72 -21.41 1.69
N VAL A 130 -8.06 -20.34 1.23
CA VAL A 130 -8.24 -18.99 1.79
C VAL A 130 -9.52 -18.35 1.26
N LEU A 131 -10.41 -17.95 2.16
CA LEU A 131 -11.71 -17.38 1.87
C LEU A 131 -11.67 -15.85 1.84
N ALA A 132 -10.94 -15.23 2.77
CA ALA A 132 -10.88 -13.79 2.87
C ALA A 132 -9.63 -13.31 3.61
N ILE A 133 -9.31 -12.04 3.39
CA ILE A 133 -8.37 -11.26 4.20
C ILE A 133 -9.11 -10.05 4.78
N GLY A 134 -8.74 -9.64 5.99
CA GLY A 134 -9.32 -8.46 6.61
C GLY A 134 -8.32 -7.63 7.40
N PHE A 135 -8.62 -6.34 7.53
CA PHE A 135 -7.95 -5.42 8.43
C PHE A 135 -8.95 -4.95 9.47
N GLY A 136 -8.59 -4.97 10.74
CA GLY A 136 -9.51 -4.63 11.81
C GLY A 136 -8.81 -4.06 13.02
N ALA A 137 -9.55 -3.93 14.10
CA ALA A 137 -9.04 -3.56 15.41
C ALA A 137 -9.95 -4.17 16.48
N SER A 138 -9.36 -4.55 17.60
CA SER A 138 -10.11 -4.79 18.84
C SER A 138 -9.59 -3.87 19.93
N ALA A 139 -10.30 -3.83 21.05
CA ALA A 139 -9.87 -3.12 22.24
C ALA A 139 -9.87 -4.05 23.46
N ASN A 140 -8.90 -3.87 24.34
CA ASN A 140 -8.80 -4.60 25.60
C ASN A 140 -9.91 -4.17 26.58
N PRO A 141 -10.20 -4.94 27.64
CA PRO A 141 -11.31 -4.65 28.56
C PRO A 141 -11.29 -3.27 29.23
N ASP A 142 -10.11 -2.67 29.36
CA ASP A 142 -9.92 -1.41 30.12
C ASP A 142 -9.67 -0.18 29.24
N GLU A 143 -9.56 -0.34 27.92
CA GLU A 143 -9.14 0.73 27.01
C GLU A 143 -9.90 0.70 25.69
N ASN A 144 -10.23 1.87 25.15
CA ASN A 144 -10.74 1.99 23.80
C ASN A 144 -9.57 2.02 22.81
N ASN A 145 -9.77 1.45 21.62
CA ASN A 145 -8.84 1.57 20.51
C ASN A 145 -9.43 2.47 19.42
N LYS A 146 -8.64 3.36 18.84
CA LYS A 146 -9.07 4.23 17.74
C LYS A 146 -7.90 4.63 16.89
N GLY A 147 -8.17 4.89 15.62
CA GLY A 147 -7.14 5.38 14.71
C GLY A 147 -7.62 5.48 13.28
N THR A 148 -6.73 6.02 12.47
CA THR A 148 -6.84 6.04 11.02
C THR A 148 -5.55 5.47 10.45
N VAL A 149 -5.67 4.46 9.59
CA VAL A 149 -4.55 3.88 8.83
C VAL A 149 -4.91 3.81 7.36
N TRP A 150 -3.91 3.92 6.51
CA TRP A 150 -4.02 3.69 5.07
C TRP A 150 -3.22 2.45 4.71
N ILE A 151 -3.83 1.57 3.94
CA ILE A 151 -3.23 0.32 3.51
C ILE A 151 -3.23 0.29 1.99
N ASP A 152 -2.08 -0.06 1.42
CA ASP A 152 -1.89 -0.08 -0.02
C ASP A 152 -1.04 -1.27 -0.45
N ASP A 153 -1.06 -1.57 -1.75
CA ASP A 153 -0.17 -2.57 -2.37
C ASP A 153 -0.21 -3.95 -1.72
N LEU A 154 -1.41 -4.39 -1.31
CA LEU A 154 -1.62 -5.73 -0.78
C LEU A 154 -1.25 -6.78 -1.83
N GLY A 155 -0.32 -7.67 -1.48
CA GLY A 155 0.18 -8.72 -2.35
C GLY A 155 0.78 -9.89 -1.56
N PHE A 156 1.46 -10.80 -2.27
CA PHE A 156 2.17 -11.91 -1.66
C PHE A 156 3.62 -11.55 -1.36
N LEU A 157 4.13 -12.09 -0.25
CA LEU A 157 5.52 -11.91 0.17
C LEU A 157 6.49 -12.32 -0.94
N GLY A 158 7.44 -11.43 -1.26
CA GLY A 158 8.45 -11.66 -2.31
C GLY A 158 7.95 -11.46 -3.73
N SER A 159 6.66 -11.15 -3.95
CA SER A 159 6.20 -10.60 -5.21
C SER A 159 6.74 -9.18 -5.31
N GLN A 160 7.54 -8.88 -6.33
CA GLN A 160 7.96 -7.51 -6.61
C GLN A 160 6.70 -6.70 -6.92
N VAL A 161 6.20 -5.96 -5.93
CA VAL A 161 5.10 -5.01 -6.12
C VAL A 161 5.60 -3.99 -7.15
N GLY A 162 4.94 -3.99 -8.31
CA GLY A 162 5.44 -3.34 -9.52
C GLY A 162 5.58 -1.84 -9.36
N GLY A 163 6.83 -1.36 -9.44
CA GLY A 163 7.17 0.05 -9.49
C GLY A 163 8.50 0.30 -10.20
N GLN A 164 8.64 -0.10 -11.46
CA GLN A 164 9.65 0.49 -12.34
C GLN A 164 9.11 0.58 -13.77
N PRO A 165 9.03 1.77 -14.40
CA PRO A 165 8.89 1.84 -15.84
C PRO A 165 10.11 1.17 -16.47
N THR A 166 9.87 0.31 -17.45
CA THR A 166 10.89 -0.30 -18.30
C THR A 166 11.70 0.81 -18.96
N THR A 167 12.82 1.21 -18.33
CA THR A 167 13.83 2.00 -19.04
C THR A 167 14.40 1.07 -20.10
N ALA A 168 14.25 1.48 -21.35
CA ALA A 168 14.49 0.72 -22.56
C ALA A 168 15.70 -0.21 -22.47
N ALA A 169 15.50 -1.46 -22.91
CA ALA A 169 16.59 -2.30 -23.37
C ALA A 169 17.39 -1.49 -24.41
N GLU A 170 18.61 -1.13 -24.04
CA GLU A 170 19.59 -0.54 -24.93
C GLU A 170 19.82 -1.54 -26.07
N ASN A 171 19.33 -1.16 -27.24
CA ASN A 171 19.42 -1.91 -28.48
C ASN A 171 20.90 -2.22 -28.79
N PRO A 172 21.35 -3.49 -28.80
CA PRO A 172 22.70 -3.81 -29.27
C PRO A 172 22.73 -3.56 -30.77
N GLN A 173 23.38 -2.48 -31.20
CA GLN A 173 23.62 -2.22 -32.62
C GLN A 173 24.35 -3.43 -33.24
N PRO A 174 23.94 -3.91 -34.43
CA PRO A 174 24.70 -4.93 -35.14
C PRO A 174 26.04 -4.35 -35.59
N ILE A 175 27.12 -5.01 -35.20
CA ILE A 175 28.48 -4.75 -35.70
C ILE A 175 28.45 -5.07 -37.20
N THR A 176 28.45 -4.04 -38.04
CA THR A 176 28.49 -4.24 -39.49
C THR A 176 29.93 -4.53 -39.89
N ALA A 177 30.14 -5.72 -40.43
CA ALA A 177 31.41 -6.18 -40.95
C ALA A 177 31.96 -5.26 -42.05
N GLN A 178 33.28 -5.13 -42.05
CA GLN A 178 34.08 -4.43 -43.05
C GLN A 178 33.72 -4.86 -44.48
N GLN A 179 33.55 -3.88 -45.37
CA GLN A 179 33.70 -4.10 -46.81
C GLN A 179 34.44 -2.94 -47.48
N GLN A 180 35.69 -3.26 -47.83
CA GLN A 180 36.42 -2.91 -49.05
C GLN A 180 36.54 -1.42 -49.44
N GLU A 181 37.76 -0.96 -49.14
CA GLU A 181 38.59 0.01 -49.85
C GLU A 181 38.41 -0.02 -51.39
N GLN A 182 37.96 1.10 -51.96
CA GLN A 182 38.34 1.53 -53.32
C GLN A 182 38.55 3.04 -53.37
N PRO A 183 39.64 3.52 -54.00
CA PRO A 183 40.03 4.93 -53.95
C PRO A 183 39.45 5.70 -55.13
N ARG A 184 39.07 6.97 -54.92
CA ARG A 184 39.16 8.03 -55.92
C ARG A 184 38.94 9.42 -55.31
N SER A 185 40.04 10.16 -55.24
CA SER A 185 40.21 11.57 -55.64
C SER A 185 39.00 12.52 -55.56
N GLY A 186 39.11 13.59 -54.76
CA GLY A 186 38.29 14.78 -54.95
C GLY A 186 38.30 15.82 -53.83
N LEU A 187 39.33 16.68 -53.83
CA LEU A 187 39.30 18.13 -53.55
C LEU A 187 38.34 18.74 -52.48
N ARG A 188 38.98 19.54 -51.59
CA ARG A 188 38.50 20.81 -50.98
C ARG A 188 37.40 20.70 -49.90
N ARG A 189 37.31 21.52 -48.86
CA ARG A 189 38.07 22.68 -48.32
C ARG A 189 37.52 22.90 -46.89
N SER A 190 38.42 23.07 -45.93
CA SER A 190 38.42 24.05 -44.83
C SER A 190 37.10 24.63 -44.25
N LEU A 191 36.89 24.41 -42.93
CA LEU A 191 36.71 25.41 -41.83
C LEU A 191 35.49 26.38 -41.88
N PRO A 192 35.21 27.21 -40.83
CA PRO A 192 35.07 26.94 -39.39
C PRO A 192 33.89 27.74 -38.74
N CYS A 193 33.71 27.57 -37.41
CA CYS A 193 33.29 28.56 -36.39
C CYS A 193 32.00 29.42 -36.51
N GLY A 194 31.35 29.57 -35.35
CA GLY A 194 30.47 30.70 -34.97
C GLY A 194 29.11 30.20 -34.46
N GLY A 195 28.62 30.49 -33.26
CA GLY A 195 28.95 31.52 -32.28
C GLY A 195 27.65 32.25 -31.88
N SER A 196 27.32 32.22 -30.58
CA SER A 196 26.47 33.21 -29.86
C SER A 196 24.93 33.09 -30.13
N VAL A 197 23.96 33.50 -29.31
CA VAL A 197 23.79 34.60 -28.33
C VAL A 197 22.58 34.32 -27.37
N ALA A 198 22.77 34.64 -26.08
CA ALA A 198 21.91 35.29 -25.05
C ALA A 198 20.38 35.09 -24.83
N LEU A 199 20.07 35.21 -23.52
CA LEU A 199 18.81 35.37 -22.78
C LEU A 199 17.99 36.64 -23.13
N PRO A 200 16.74 36.77 -22.62
CA PRO A 200 16.56 37.74 -21.52
C PRO A 200 15.55 37.35 -20.40
N LEU A 201 15.71 38.07 -19.28
CA LEU A 201 14.85 38.17 -18.09
C LEU A 201 13.44 38.71 -18.38
N GLY A 202 12.47 38.34 -17.53
CA GLY A 202 11.19 39.03 -17.35
C GLY A 202 10.84 39.22 -15.87
N LEU A 203 10.51 40.46 -15.49
CA LEU A 203 10.25 41.00 -14.14
C LEU A 203 8.77 40.90 -13.70
N VAL A 204 8.59 40.61 -12.40
CA VAL A 204 7.67 41.18 -11.38
C VAL A 204 6.35 41.86 -11.80
N ILE A 205 5.23 41.41 -11.19
CA ILE A 205 4.15 42.31 -10.72
C ILE A 205 3.68 41.88 -9.32
N VAL A 206 3.72 42.82 -8.38
CA VAL A 206 3.09 42.78 -7.04
C VAL A 206 1.76 43.52 -7.10
N SER A 207 0.72 42.97 -6.47
CA SER A 207 -0.42 43.78 -6.01
C SER A 207 -1.03 43.22 -4.73
N LEU A 208 -0.88 43.99 -3.66
CA LEU A 208 -1.62 43.93 -2.40
C LEU A 208 -3.02 44.54 -2.57
N LEU A 209 -4.04 44.01 -1.88
CA LEU A 209 -4.85 44.76 -0.89
C LEU A 209 -6.07 43.99 -0.35
N LYS A 210 -6.06 43.81 0.98
CA LYS A 210 -7.13 44.01 1.99
C LYS A 210 -8.60 43.82 1.57
N ARG A 211 -9.33 43.02 2.38
CA ARG A 211 -10.23 43.55 3.45
C ARG A 211 -10.74 42.45 4.40
N ARG A 212 -10.53 42.69 5.70
CA ARG A 212 -11.26 42.07 6.82
C ARG A 212 -12.68 42.63 6.90
N LYS A 213 -13.64 41.82 7.34
CA LYS A 213 -14.66 42.21 8.33
C LYS A 213 -15.22 40.96 9.04
N PRO A 214 -15.40 40.98 10.37
CA PRO A 214 -16.14 39.96 11.12
C PRO A 214 -17.63 40.34 11.21
N PHE A 215 -18.51 39.36 11.40
CA PHE A 215 -19.84 39.61 11.93
C PHE A 215 -20.22 38.56 12.98
N ARG A 216 -20.61 39.07 14.15
CA ARG A 216 -21.12 38.37 15.33
C ARG A 216 -22.65 38.41 15.28
N LYS A 217 -23.31 37.32 15.64
CA LYS A 217 -24.34 37.27 16.67
C LYS A 217 -24.50 35.83 17.13
#